data_AF-A0A7Y5NS59-F1
#
_entry.id   AF-A0A7Y5NS59-F1
#
_cell.length_a   1.000
_cell.length_b   1.000
_cell.length_c   1.000
_cell.angle_alpha   90.00
_cell.angle_beta   90.00
_cell.angle_gamma   90.00
#
_symmetry.space_group_name_H-M   'P 1'
#
loop_
_entity.id
_entity.type
_entity.pdbx_description
1 polymer ?
#
loop_
_entity_poly.entity_id
_entity_poly.type
_entity_poly.pdbx_seq_one_letter_code
_entity_poly.pdbx_strand_id
1 'polypeptide(L)'
;MSLSSARNSSSSWTFVTLVSASLVAASAAACGDDDGTGGAGATGGSGGAEAGAPPVGGAGGQPTTGGGGQGGDANGGGGNTTDGGGGEGGGCVTSLPVLGNDLPALLSETGLYADIDTDTVADYVRAFEPKYPLWSDGAEKRRWIYIPECSQIDTTDMDTWQLPVGTRVWKEFTRDGIRVETRIITRTGPGDIDYEFGTYVWDDSGDAVLTDEGLENANGTEHDVPPKTLCTTCHRTQWRILGFSALQLTHNLPGETIASLSDEGLLTVPNPDGIVVPGDEATQAALGYMHGNCGNCHYAAGIPNISMHLRLLSTMTSVETTETYVTAVNQPTTMFPCNGCDRIEPGNAAASAVIQRMGVRGAGQMPPIATELVDDPAVTAVTNWINSLPAQ
;
A
#
# COMPACT_ATOMS: atom_id res chain seq x y z
N MET A 1 -7.66 -54.77 -32.92
CA MET A 1 -6.54 -54.92 -31.97
C MET A 1 -5.90 -56.27 -32.22
N SER A 2 -4.57 -56.35 -32.34
CA SER A 2 -3.83 -57.62 -32.47
C SER A 2 -2.45 -57.46 -31.84
N LEU A 3 -1.85 -58.56 -31.38
CA LEU A 3 -0.61 -58.63 -30.60
C LEU A 3 0.51 -59.33 -31.39
N SER A 4 1.70 -59.43 -30.76
CA SER A 4 2.85 -60.31 -31.08
C SER A 4 3.93 -59.72 -32.02
N SER A 5 5.25 -59.99 -31.86
CA SER A 5 6.07 -60.35 -30.67
C SER A 5 7.59 -60.35 -31.00
N ALA A 6 8.38 -59.64 -30.18
CA ALA A 6 9.74 -59.96 -29.68
C ALA A 6 10.99 -60.26 -30.57
N ARG A 7 12.15 -59.73 -30.09
CA ARG A 7 13.56 -60.24 -30.18
C ARG A 7 14.29 -60.08 -31.55
N ASN A 8 15.63 -59.92 -31.65
CA ASN A 8 16.70 -59.84 -30.62
C ASN A 8 17.94 -58.98 -31.04
N SER A 9 18.68 -58.50 -30.04
CA SER A 9 20.15 -58.26 -29.96
C SER A 9 21.03 -57.93 -31.18
N SER A 10 21.84 -56.86 -31.07
CA SER A 10 23.31 -56.94 -31.22
C SER A 10 24.02 -55.76 -30.51
N SER A 11 25.27 -55.96 -30.10
CA SER A 11 26.08 -55.04 -29.29
C SER A 11 27.33 -54.52 -30.03
N SER A 12 27.80 -53.32 -29.71
CA SER A 12 29.24 -52.94 -29.77
C SER A 12 29.51 -51.62 -29.02
N TRP A 13 30.78 -51.37 -28.68
CA TRP A 13 31.24 -50.25 -27.86
C TRP A 13 32.01 -49.19 -28.68
N THR A 14 32.01 -47.94 -28.21
CA THR A 14 33.02 -46.93 -28.59
C THR A 14 33.50 -46.18 -27.33
N PHE A 15 34.81 -45.90 -27.25
CA PHE A 15 35.44 -45.20 -26.13
C PHE A 15 35.14 -43.70 -26.12
N VAL A 16 35.02 -43.11 -24.92
CA VAL A 16 35.48 -41.74 -24.63
C VAL A 16 36.28 -41.80 -23.32
N THR A 17 37.50 -41.26 -23.33
CA THR A 17 38.44 -41.32 -22.20
C THR A 17 38.29 -40.09 -21.30
N LEU A 18 38.33 -40.27 -19.97
CA LEU A 18 38.37 -39.15 -19.02
C LEU A 18 39.73 -38.43 -19.07
N VAL A 19 39.70 -37.13 -18.78
CA VAL A 19 40.84 -36.37 -18.23
C VAL A 19 40.37 -35.70 -16.95
N SER A 20 41.20 -35.68 -15.91
CA SER A 20 40.78 -35.49 -14.52
C SER A 20 41.37 -34.26 -13.85
N ALA A 21 40.57 -33.57 -13.03
CA ALA A 21 40.99 -32.79 -11.86
C ALA A 21 39.79 -32.68 -10.88
N SER A 22 39.69 -33.50 -9.83
CA SER A 22 40.41 -33.37 -8.54
C SER A 22 39.76 -32.34 -7.59
N LEU A 23 38.80 -32.79 -6.78
CA LEU A 23 38.33 -32.10 -5.57
C LEU A 23 38.22 -33.10 -4.40
N VAL A 24 38.88 -32.80 -3.29
CA VAL A 24 38.87 -33.52 -1.99
C VAL A 24 39.13 -32.40 -0.95
N ALA A 25 38.17 -31.96 -0.14
CA ALA A 25 37.68 -32.56 1.11
C ALA A 25 38.80 -32.72 2.18
N ALA A 26 38.63 -32.36 3.46
CA ALA A 26 37.58 -31.57 4.13
C ALA A 26 38.09 -31.05 5.51
N SER A 27 37.29 -30.22 6.18
CA SER A 27 37.14 -30.09 7.64
C SER A 27 38.36 -30.06 8.59
N ALA A 28 38.52 -28.97 9.34
CA ALA A 28 38.78 -28.98 10.80
C ALA A 28 38.55 -27.58 11.40
N ALA A 29 38.29 -27.51 12.72
CA ALA A 29 38.13 -26.26 13.46
C ALA A 29 39.26 -26.07 14.50
N ALA A 30 39.49 -24.83 14.91
CA ALA A 30 40.27 -24.48 16.11
C ALA A 30 39.81 -23.12 16.67
N CYS A 31 39.77 -23.00 18.00
CA CYS A 31 39.59 -21.73 18.71
C CYS A 31 40.95 -21.19 19.19
N GLY A 32 41.00 -19.92 19.58
CA GLY A 32 42.18 -19.32 20.22
C GLY A 32 41.96 -17.83 20.52
N ASP A 33 41.97 -17.49 21.79
CA ASP A 33 41.74 -16.14 22.33
C ASP A 33 43.06 -15.34 22.47
N ASP A 34 42.98 -14.00 22.56
CA ASP A 34 43.49 -13.20 23.69
C ASP A 34 43.64 -11.67 23.37
N ASP A 35 43.30 -10.86 24.39
CA ASP A 35 43.71 -9.48 24.76
C ASP A 35 44.40 -8.48 23.78
N GLY A 36 44.17 -7.17 24.00
CA GLY A 36 45.11 -6.15 23.47
C GLY A 36 44.73 -4.66 23.39
N THR A 37 44.20 -4.07 24.46
CA THR A 37 44.06 -2.61 24.71
C THR A 37 44.68 -1.55 23.74
N GLY A 38 43.83 -0.70 23.17
CA GLY A 38 43.96 0.78 23.21
C GLY A 38 44.85 1.53 22.19
N GLY A 39 44.76 2.87 22.25
CA GLY A 39 45.64 3.81 21.52
C GLY A 39 44.93 4.70 20.50
N ALA A 40 44.97 6.03 20.71
CA ALA A 40 44.53 7.02 19.72
C ALA A 40 45.74 7.60 18.96
N GLY A 41 45.53 8.04 17.71
CA GLY A 41 46.55 8.74 16.93
C GLY A 41 46.10 9.03 15.50
N ALA A 42 46.13 10.30 15.09
CA ALA A 42 45.79 10.74 13.74
C ALA A 42 47.05 11.17 12.97
N THR A 43 46.99 11.17 11.62
CA THR A 43 47.42 12.24 10.69
C THR A 43 47.86 11.72 9.31
N GLY A 44 47.67 12.54 8.26
CA GLY A 44 48.22 12.36 6.91
C GLY A 44 47.30 11.61 5.92
N GLY A 45 46.93 12.15 4.75
CA GLY A 45 47.00 13.55 4.28
C GLY A 45 47.54 13.76 2.85
N SER A 46 46.70 13.58 1.83
CA SER A 46 46.83 14.10 0.44
C SER A 46 45.62 13.60 -0.41
N GLY A 47 45.16 14.26 -1.48
CA GLY A 47 45.45 15.60 -2.03
C GLY A 47 44.69 15.86 -3.37
N GLY A 48 44.30 17.12 -3.65
CA GLY A 48 43.47 17.53 -4.82
C GLY A 48 41.98 17.68 -4.46
N ALA A 49 41.24 18.79 -4.64
CA ALA A 49 41.31 20.00 -5.52
C ALA A 49 41.00 19.71 -7.00
N GLU A 50 40.22 20.52 -7.76
CA GLU A 50 39.35 21.73 -7.55
C GLU A 50 38.57 21.96 -8.89
N ALA A 51 37.51 22.77 -9.11
CA ALA A 51 36.55 23.64 -8.38
C ALA A 51 35.34 23.90 -9.33
N GLY A 52 34.21 24.59 -9.06
CA GLY A 52 33.65 25.24 -7.85
C GLY A 52 32.56 26.28 -8.19
N ALA A 53 31.77 26.70 -7.17
CA ALA A 53 30.90 27.91 -7.08
C ALA A 53 29.66 28.05 -8.01
N PRO A 54 28.65 28.93 -7.69
CA PRO A 54 28.29 29.56 -6.40
C PRO A 54 26.79 29.41 -6.00
N PRO A 55 26.44 29.58 -4.70
CA PRO A 55 25.12 30.04 -4.27
C PRO A 55 25.08 31.57 -4.08
N VAL A 56 23.90 32.19 -4.20
CA VAL A 56 23.67 33.63 -3.96
C VAL A 56 22.77 33.80 -2.72
N GLY A 57 22.99 34.82 -1.89
CA GLY A 57 22.13 35.08 -0.73
C GLY A 57 22.29 36.46 -0.08
N GLY A 58 21.29 36.84 0.74
CA GLY A 58 21.25 38.03 1.58
C GLY A 58 20.39 39.19 1.04
N ALA A 59 19.95 40.16 1.86
CA ALA A 59 19.89 40.24 3.34
C ALA A 59 19.09 41.48 3.82
N GLY A 60 18.57 41.45 5.07
CA GLY A 60 18.16 42.64 5.85
C GLY A 60 16.66 42.77 6.17
N GLY A 61 16.24 43.34 7.33
CA GLY A 61 17.03 43.65 8.53
C GLY A 61 16.46 44.67 9.55
N GLN A 62 15.73 44.18 10.58
CA GLN A 62 15.54 44.81 11.93
C GLN A 62 14.77 46.18 11.97
N PRO A 63 14.43 46.81 13.13
CA PRO A 63 14.71 46.44 14.54
C PRO A 63 13.62 46.60 15.65
N THR A 64 13.76 45.79 16.73
CA THR A 64 13.50 46.03 18.20
C THR A 64 12.20 46.71 18.69
N THR A 65 11.53 46.33 19.79
CA THR A 65 11.96 45.88 21.16
C THR A 65 10.96 44.85 21.77
N GLY A 66 11.10 44.29 22.98
CA GLY A 66 12.23 44.23 23.95
C GLY A 66 11.80 44.29 25.45
N GLY A 67 12.08 43.23 26.24
CA GLY A 67 11.78 43.09 27.69
C GLY A 67 10.68 42.04 27.99
N GLY A 68 10.65 41.31 29.11
CA GLY A 68 11.62 41.17 30.21
C GLY A 68 10.96 40.70 31.54
N GLY A 69 11.26 39.48 32.03
CA GLY A 69 10.71 38.91 33.28
C GLY A 69 11.21 37.49 33.57
N GLN A 70 11.19 37.02 34.83
CA GLN A 70 11.85 35.77 35.27
C GLN A 70 10.99 34.91 36.21
N GLY A 71 11.20 33.59 36.13
CA GLY A 71 11.24 32.68 37.31
C GLY A 71 9.95 31.98 37.73
N GLY A 72 10.08 30.72 38.17
CA GLY A 72 9.01 29.93 38.81
C GLY A 72 9.12 28.43 38.50
N ASP A 73 9.75 27.66 39.39
CA ASP A 73 9.93 26.21 39.24
C ASP A 73 8.76 25.38 39.83
N ALA A 74 8.77 24.08 39.47
CA ALA A 74 8.32 22.94 40.27
C ALA A 74 6.81 22.58 40.36
N ASN A 75 6.49 21.52 39.58
CA ASN A 75 6.06 20.21 40.10
C ASN A 75 4.62 19.98 40.63
N GLY A 76 3.93 19.03 39.99
CA GLY A 76 3.25 17.95 40.72
C GLY A 76 1.72 17.83 40.59
N GLY A 77 1.26 16.58 40.41
CA GLY A 77 -0.09 16.14 40.80
C GLY A 77 -1.17 16.14 39.70
N GLY A 78 -1.62 14.94 39.33
CA GLY A 78 -2.94 14.78 38.70
C GLY A 78 -4.06 14.76 39.75
N GLY A 79 -5.24 15.21 39.37
CA GLY A 79 -6.44 15.21 40.21
C GLY A 79 -7.69 15.47 39.36
N ASN A 80 -8.76 14.70 39.59
CA ASN A 80 -9.97 14.68 38.76
C ASN A 80 -11.16 15.37 39.45
N THR A 81 -12.14 15.83 38.67
CA THR A 81 -13.45 16.40 39.08
C THR A 81 -13.38 17.77 39.83
N THR A 82 -14.43 18.60 39.86
CA THR A 82 -15.85 18.40 39.52
C THR A 82 -16.45 19.48 38.61
N ASP A 83 -17.34 19.03 37.73
CA ASP A 83 -18.64 19.60 37.32
C ASP A 83 -19.04 21.05 37.70
N GLY A 84 -19.67 21.73 36.74
CA GLY A 84 -20.28 23.05 36.83
C GLY A 84 -21.36 23.22 35.75
N GLY A 85 -22.43 22.42 35.85
CA GLY A 85 -23.41 22.22 34.78
C GLY A 85 -24.25 23.44 34.37
N GLY A 86 -24.75 23.38 33.12
CA GLY A 86 -25.67 24.38 32.56
C GLY A 86 -25.83 24.29 31.04
N GLY A 87 -26.59 23.30 30.55
CA GLY A 87 -26.92 23.21 29.12
C GLY A 87 -27.57 21.90 28.69
N GLU A 88 -28.91 21.85 28.65
CA GLU A 88 -29.66 20.78 27.98
C GLU A 88 -29.61 20.97 26.45
N GLY A 89 -28.43 20.73 25.87
CA GLY A 89 -28.24 20.48 24.45
C GLY A 89 -27.74 19.06 24.29
N GLY A 90 -28.61 18.14 23.86
CA GLY A 90 -28.25 16.76 23.55
C GLY A 90 -27.38 16.69 22.30
N GLY A 91 -26.10 17.05 22.44
CA GLY A 91 -25.11 16.94 21.39
C GLY A 91 -24.94 15.49 20.95
N CYS A 92 -24.65 15.29 19.67
CA CYS A 92 -24.37 13.96 19.16
C CYS A 92 -23.10 13.43 19.80
N VAL A 93 -23.19 12.25 20.42
CA VAL A 93 -22.06 11.56 21.05
C VAL A 93 -21.62 10.46 20.11
N THR A 94 -20.33 10.41 19.80
CA THR A 94 -19.76 9.43 18.89
C THR A 94 -19.46 8.11 19.64
N SER A 95 -19.63 6.96 18.99
CA SER A 95 -19.45 5.65 19.63
C SER A 95 -18.01 5.38 20.04
N LEU A 96 -17.05 5.93 19.29
CA LEU A 96 -15.63 5.89 19.60
C LEU A 96 -15.06 7.31 19.75
N PRO A 97 -14.04 7.50 20.63
CA PRO A 97 -13.26 8.73 20.70
C PRO A 97 -12.33 8.88 19.47
N VAL A 98 -11.75 10.06 19.28
CA VAL A 98 -10.63 10.25 18.35
C VAL A 98 -9.37 9.60 18.96
N LEU A 99 -8.67 8.74 18.21
CA LEU A 99 -7.34 8.25 18.60
C LEU A 99 -6.29 9.33 18.32
N GLY A 100 -5.28 9.41 19.18
CA GLY A 100 -4.06 10.15 18.89
C GLY A 100 -3.09 9.35 18.02
N ASN A 101 -1.83 9.76 18.03
CA ASN A 101 -0.74 9.07 17.32
C ASN A 101 -0.24 7.83 18.11
N ASP A 102 -0.51 7.80 19.41
CA ASP A 102 -0.33 6.61 20.25
C ASP A 102 -1.54 5.68 20.06
N LEU A 103 -1.37 4.61 19.28
CA LEU A 103 -2.40 3.59 19.08
C LEU A 103 -2.47 2.62 20.27
N PRO A 104 -3.61 1.95 20.51
CA PRO A 104 -3.72 0.88 21.50
C PRO A 104 -2.75 -0.28 21.24
N ALA A 105 -2.44 -1.07 22.28
CA ALA A 105 -1.47 -2.16 22.16
C ALA A 105 -2.08 -3.41 21.51
N LEU A 106 -3.39 -3.62 21.70
CA LEU A 106 -4.15 -4.76 21.20
C LEU A 106 -5.20 -4.33 20.17
N LEU A 107 -5.56 -5.23 19.25
CA LEU A 107 -6.55 -4.96 18.22
C LEU A 107 -7.96 -4.84 18.81
N SER A 108 -8.30 -5.61 19.84
CA SER A 108 -9.55 -5.48 20.60
C SER A 108 -9.78 -4.05 21.11
N GLU A 109 -8.76 -3.41 21.67
CA GLU A 109 -8.79 -2.02 22.17
C GLU A 109 -9.04 -0.98 21.07
N THR A 110 -8.87 -1.34 19.78
CA THR A 110 -9.16 -0.42 18.67
C THR A 110 -10.65 -0.22 18.42
N GLY A 111 -11.56 -0.99 19.02
CA GLY A 111 -13.00 -0.87 18.81
C GLY A 111 -13.49 -1.37 17.45
N LEU A 112 -12.74 -2.26 16.80
CA LEU A 112 -13.22 -3.05 15.65
C LEU A 112 -14.29 -4.07 16.10
N TYR A 113 -14.02 -4.73 17.23
CA TYR A 113 -14.84 -5.80 17.79
C TYR A 113 -15.65 -5.31 18.99
N ALA A 114 -16.90 -5.77 19.10
CA ALA A 114 -17.66 -5.73 20.35
C ALA A 114 -17.30 -6.92 21.25
N ASP A 115 -16.92 -8.05 20.65
CA ASP A 115 -16.33 -9.21 21.30
C ASP A 115 -15.39 -9.91 20.31
N ILE A 116 -14.09 -9.96 20.63
CA ILE A 116 -13.06 -10.53 19.75
C ILE A 116 -13.00 -12.06 19.85
N ASP A 117 -13.32 -12.64 21.02
CA ASP A 117 -13.33 -14.10 21.26
C ASP A 117 -14.35 -14.82 20.37
N THR A 118 -15.36 -14.09 19.88
CA THR A 118 -16.41 -14.59 18.98
C THR A 118 -16.37 -13.99 17.57
N ASP A 119 -15.32 -13.22 17.23
CA ASP A 119 -15.18 -12.47 15.96
C ASP A 119 -16.34 -11.47 15.70
N THR A 120 -17.03 -11.04 16.76
CA THR A 120 -18.20 -10.15 16.70
C THR A 120 -17.75 -8.70 16.52
N VAL A 121 -17.77 -8.24 15.27
CA VAL A 121 -17.58 -6.83 14.88
C VAL A 121 -18.65 -5.94 15.53
N ALA A 122 -18.29 -4.72 15.94
CA ALA A 122 -19.22 -3.81 16.62
C ALA A 122 -20.24 -3.15 15.68
N ASP A 123 -21.47 -2.91 16.16
CA ASP A 123 -22.61 -2.42 15.35
C ASP A 123 -22.37 -1.08 14.62
N TYR A 124 -21.48 -0.22 15.13
CA TYR A 124 -21.09 1.06 14.51
C TYR A 124 -19.98 0.92 13.44
N VAL A 125 -19.47 -0.30 13.21
CA VAL A 125 -18.39 -0.60 12.27
C VAL A 125 -18.94 -1.22 10.99
N ARG A 126 -18.73 -0.54 9.86
CA ARG A 126 -19.33 -0.85 8.56
C ARG A 126 -18.34 -1.63 7.69
N ALA A 127 -18.70 -2.86 7.30
CA ALA A 127 -17.89 -3.66 6.37
C ALA A 127 -17.96 -3.10 4.94
N PHE A 128 -16.88 -3.21 4.14
CA PHE A 128 -16.89 -2.78 2.73
C PHE A 128 -15.91 -3.57 1.84
N GLU A 129 -16.16 -3.60 0.54
CA GLU A 129 -15.28 -4.21 -0.46
C GLU A 129 -14.92 -3.23 -1.59
N PRO A 130 -13.64 -3.02 -1.94
CA PRO A 130 -13.28 -2.23 -3.12
C PRO A 130 -13.54 -3.01 -4.41
N LYS A 131 -14.21 -2.38 -5.38
CA LYS A 131 -14.46 -2.90 -6.74
C LYS A 131 -13.21 -3.44 -7.44
N TYR A 132 -12.08 -2.76 -7.26
CA TYR A 132 -10.78 -3.13 -7.82
C TYR A 132 -9.78 -3.29 -6.67
N PRO A 133 -9.75 -4.47 -6.01
CA PRO A 133 -8.90 -4.70 -4.86
C PRO A 133 -7.42 -4.70 -5.24
N LEU A 134 -6.59 -4.25 -4.29
CA LEU A 134 -5.14 -4.40 -4.35
C LEU A 134 -4.77 -5.89 -4.18
N TRP A 135 -3.98 -6.42 -5.12
CA TRP A 135 -3.34 -7.73 -5.05
C TRP A 135 -2.43 -7.81 -3.82
N SER A 136 -2.33 -9.00 -3.23
CA SER A 136 -1.46 -9.29 -2.07
C SER A 136 -1.20 -10.79 -2.07
N ASP A 137 -0.63 -11.28 -3.17
CA ASP A 137 -0.21 -12.67 -3.41
C ASP A 137 -1.26 -13.78 -3.28
N GLY A 138 -2.53 -13.40 -3.12
CA GLY A 138 -3.66 -14.31 -2.89
C GLY A 138 -4.18 -14.30 -1.44
N ALA A 139 -3.69 -13.41 -0.58
CA ALA A 139 -4.29 -13.19 0.74
C ALA A 139 -5.72 -12.62 0.62
N GLU A 140 -6.67 -13.30 1.24
CA GLU A 140 -8.05 -12.84 1.46
C GLU A 140 -8.06 -11.62 2.37
N LYS A 141 -9.02 -10.70 2.18
CA LYS A 141 -9.02 -9.39 2.85
C LYS A 141 -10.42 -8.94 3.27
N ARG A 142 -10.72 -8.98 4.57
CA ARG A 142 -11.87 -8.29 5.17
C ARG A 142 -11.52 -6.82 5.44
N ARG A 143 -12.46 -5.89 5.29
CA ARG A 143 -12.25 -4.46 5.54
C ARG A 143 -13.48 -3.84 6.20
N TRP A 144 -13.22 -2.84 7.02
CA TRP A 144 -14.27 -2.09 7.70
C TRP A 144 -13.90 -0.61 7.86
N ILE A 145 -14.91 0.23 8.04
CA ILE A 145 -14.79 1.65 8.38
C ILE A 145 -15.74 2.00 9.53
N TYR A 146 -15.26 2.80 10.47
CA TYR A 146 -16.08 3.54 11.41
C TYR A 146 -16.06 5.01 10.99
N ILE A 147 -17.25 5.56 10.71
CA ILE A 147 -17.46 6.97 10.39
C ILE A 147 -18.14 7.61 11.61
N PRO A 148 -17.49 8.56 12.31
CA PRO A 148 -18.05 9.23 13.48
C PRO A 148 -19.47 9.77 13.27
N GLU A 149 -20.34 9.50 14.24
CA GLU A 149 -21.74 9.87 14.18
C GLU A 149 -21.96 11.38 14.04
N CYS A 150 -22.98 11.76 13.28
CA CYS A 150 -23.31 13.15 12.94
C CYS A 150 -22.20 13.94 12.21
N SER A 151 -21.26 13.24 11.58
CA SER A 151 -20.37 13.80 10.58
C SER A 151 -20.66 13.21 9.19
N GLN A 152 -20.21 13.89 8.14
CA GLN A 152 -20.28 13.41 6.76
C GLN A 152 -18.86 13.29 6.20
N ILE A 153 -18.69 12.38 5.24
CA ILE A 153 -17.56 12.39 4.31
C ILE A 153 -17.75 13.56 3.37
N ASP A 154 -16.78 14.46 3.28
CA ASP A 154 -16.81 15.49 2.26
C ASP A 154 -16.41 14.91 0.89
N THR A 155 -17.39 14.90 -0.01
CA THR A 155 -17.32 14.36 -1.38
C THR A 155 -17.47 15.45 -2.43
N THR A 156 -17.24 16.73 -2.08
CA THR A 156 -17.26 17.86 -3.02
C THR A 156 -16.22 17.72 -4.14
N ASP A 157 -15.11 17.03 -3.89
CA ASP A 157 -14.30 16.36 -4.90
C ASP A 157 -14.57 14.84 -4.84
N MET A 158 -15.14 14.27 -5.91
CA MET A 158 -15.46 12.85 -5.99
C MET A 158 -14.23 11.94 -6.13
N ASP A 159 -13.10 12.49 -6.55
CA ASP A 159 -11.82 11.77 -6.66
C ASP A 159 -11.00 11.90 -5.37
N THR A 160 -11.17 12.98 -4.60
CA THR A 160 -10.43 13.25 -3.34
C THR A 160 -11.34 13.37 -2.12
N TRP A 161 -12.02 12.27 -1.75
CA TRP A 161 -12.87 12.20 -0.55
C TRP A 161 -12.12 12.56 0.74
N GLN A 162 -12.74 13.40 1.57
CA GLN A 162 -12.20 13.86 2.86
C GLN A 162 -13.03 13.27 4.01
N LEU A 163 -12.47 12.23 4.65
CA LEU A 163 -13.11 11.53 5.77
C LEU A 163 -13.10 12.37 7.05
N PRO A 164 -14.13 12.33 7.91
CA PRO A 164 -14.19 13.12 9.14
C PRO A 164 -13.15 12.71 10.19
N VAL A 165 -12.78 13.63 11.09
CA VAL A 165 -11.80 13.38 12.16
C VAL A 165 -12.34 12.36 13.15
N GLY A 166 -11.53 11.36 13.52
CA GLY A 166 -11.95 10.19 14.28
C GLY A 166 -12.37 8.99 13.44
N THR A 167 -12.44 9.12 12.10
CA THR A 167 -12.64 7.98 11.20
C THR A 167 -11.54 6.94 11.38
N ARG A 168 -11.93 5.67 11.56
CA ARG A 168 -11.02 4.52 11.64
C ARG A 168 -11.32 3.57 10.49
N VAL A 169 -10.28 3.05 9.84
CA VAL A 169 -10.39 2.08 8.74
C VAL A 169 -9.53 0.87 9.08
N TRP A 170 -10.11 -0.33 9.05
CA TRP A 170 -9.41 -1.59 9.29
C TRP A 170 -9.35 -2.45 8.03
N LYS A 171 -8.27 -3.21 7.89
CA LYS A 171 -8.09 -4.22 6.84
C LYS A 171 -7.36 -5.42 7.42
N GLU A 172 -8.08 -6.51 7.59
CA GLU A 172 -7.54 -7.82 7.99
C GLU A 172 -7.04 -8.58 6.76
N PHE A 173 -5.98 -9.37 6.91
CA PHE A 173 -5.45 -10.28 5.91
C PHE A 173 -5.44 -11.72 6.43
N THR A 174 -5.94 -12.64 5.61
CA THR A 174 -5.92 -14.08 5.84
C THR A 174 -5.21 -14.75 4.66
N ARG A 175 -4.21 -15.58 4.93
CA ARG A 175 -3.42 -16.32 3.93
C ARG A 175 -3.43 -17.79 4.27
N ASP A 176 -3.75 -18.64 3.30
CA ASP A 176 -3.75 -20.11 3.43
C ASP A 176 -4.62 -20.64 4.60
N GLY A 177 -5.67 -19.89 4.94
CA GLY A 177 -6.58 -20.16 6.07
C GLY A 177 -6.10 -19.63 7.44
N ILE A 178 -4.89 -19.06 7.51
CA ILE A 178 -4.31 -18.45 8.71
C ILE A 178 -4.59 -16.95 8.70
N ARG A 179 -5.12 -16.41 9.81
CA ARG A 179 -5.26 -14.96 10.02
C ARG A 179 -3.88 -14.40 10.37
N VAL A 180 -3.42 -13.39 9.64
CA VAL A 180 -2.02 -12.93 9.70
C VAL A 180 -1.89 -11.57 10.37
N GLU A 181 -2.57 -10.56 9.84
CA GLU A 181 -2.48 -9.18 10.32
C GLU A 181 -3.81 -8.43 10.17
N THR A 182 -3.98 -7.35 10.94
CA THR A 182 -4.99 -6.33 10.72
C THR A 182 -4.34 -4.96 10.77
N ARG A 183 -4.39 -4.22 9.65
CA ARG A 183 -3.89 -2.84 9.57
C ARG A 183 -5.01 -1.86 9.92
N ILE A 184 -4.71 -0.85 10.73
CA ILE A 184 -5.57 0.30 11.02
C ILE A 184 -5.01 1.57 10.36
N ILE A 185 -5.90 2.44 9.92
CA ILE A 185 -5.62 3.85 9.64
C ILE A 185 -6.67 4.68 10.35
N THR A 186 -6.25 5.67 11.14
CA THR A 186 -7.15 6.59 11.87
C THR A 186 -6.87 8.03 11.48
N ARG A 187 -7.90 8.85 11.25
CA ARG A 187 -7.74 10.31 11.06
C ARG A 187 -7.68 10.98 12.43
N THR A 188 -6.48 11.38 12.85
CA THR A 188 -6.22 11.97 14.18
C THR A 188 -6.53 13.47 14.23
N GLY A 189 -6.61 14.15 13.08
CA GLY A 189 -6.85 15.61 13.04
C GLY A 189 -7.38 16.15 11.70
N PRO A 190 -7.58 17.48 11.60
CA PRO A 190 -8.20 18.11 10.43
C PRO A 190 -7.29 18.21 9.20
N GLY A 191 -5.97 18.25 9.36
CA GLY A 191 -5.02 18.40 8.25
C GLY A 191 -4.91 17.15 7.35
N ASP A 192 -4.48 17.33 6.10
CA ASP A 192 -4.33 16.23 5.13
C ASP A 192 -3.29 15.16 5.56
N ILE A 193 -2.44 15.50 6.53
CA ILE A 193 -1.40 14.61 7.10
C ILE A 193 -1.73 14.07 8.49
N ASP A 194 -2.87 14.47 9.07
CA ASP A 194 -3.23 14.15 10.46
C ASP A 194 -3.87 12.76 10.52
N TYR A 195 -3.06 11.74 10.26
CA TYR A 195 -3.43 10.33 10.21
C TYR A 195 -2.33 9.46 10.85
N GLU A 196 -2.74 8.47 11.63
CA GLU A 196 -1.84 7.48 12.23
C GLU A 196 -2.05 6.10 11.59
N PHE A 197 -0.98 5.30 11.54
CA PHE A 197 -0.93 3.99 10.89
C PHE A 197 -0.48 2.93 11.90
N GLY A 198 -1.19 1.80 11.95
CA GLY A 198 -0.78 0.67 12.80
C GLY A 198 -1.02 -0.65 12.10
N THR A 199 -0.22 -1.64 12.47
CA THR A 199 -0.36 -3.01 12.01
C THR A 199 -0.38 -3.93 13.23
N TYR A 200 -1.45 -4.67 13.41
CA TYR A 200 -1.57 -5.66 14.48
C TYR A 200 -1.32 -7.04 13.89
N VAL A 201 -0.35 -7.79 14.41
CA VAL A 201 -0.07 -9.18 14.00
C VAL A 201 -0.84 -10.11 14.93
N TRP A 202 -1.60 -11.03 14.34
CA TRP A 202 -2.36 -12.03 15.11
C TRP A 202 -1.43 -13.12 15.65
N ASP A 203 -1.68 -13.61 16.85
CA ASP A 203 -0.98 -14.76 17.42
C ASP A 203 -1.95 -15.77 18.08
N ASP A 204 -1.41 -16.79 18.73
CA ASP A 204 -2.19 -17.86 19.40
C ASP A 204 -2.98 -17.37 20.63
N SER A 205 -2.95 -16.07 21.00
CA SER A 205 -3.68 -15.53 22.16
C SER A 205 -5.18 -15.31 21.91
N GLY A 206 -5.59 -15.16 20.64
CA GLY A 206 -6.95 -14.76 20.26
C GLY A 206 -7.14 -13.27 19.99
N ASP A 207 -6.11 -12.44 20.19
CA ASP A 207 -6.06 -11.03 19.79
C ASP A 207 -4.92 -10.82 18.76
N ALA A 208 -4.65 -9.57 18.40
CA ALA A 208 -3.49 -9.17 17.60
C ALA A 208 -2.74 -8.01 18.27
N VAL A 209 -1.41 -8.06 18.23
CA VAL A 209 -0.53 -7.12 18.94
C VAL A 209 0.05 -6.09 17.97
N LEU A 210 0.01 -4.81 18.33
CA LEU A 210 0.57 -3.72 17.52
C LEU A 210 2.09 -3.89 17.31
N THR A 211 2.52 -3.81 16.06
CA THR A 211 3.94 -3.73 15.67
C THR A 211 4.21 -2.54 14.74
N ASP A 212 5.29 -1.82 15.03
CA ASP A 212 5.89 -0.86 14.11
C ASP A 212 6.94 -1.55 13.19
N GLU A 213 7.49 -2.68 13.64
CA GLU A 213 8.43 -3.53 12.90
C GLU A 213 7.70 -4.44 11.91
N GLY A 214 8.39 -4.80 10.83
CA GLY A 214 7.89 -5.77 9.85
C GLY A 214 8.13 -7.22 10.28
N LEU A 215 7.36 -8.14 9.71
CA LEU A 215 7.50 -9.57 9.93
C LEU A 215 7.45 -10.30 8.58
N GLU A 216 8.60 -10.85 8.18
CA GLU A 216 8.71 -11.73 7.01
C GLU A 216 7.98 -13.06 7.28
N ASN A 217 7.29 -13.60 6.26
CA ASN A 217 6.63 -14.92 6.29
C ASN A 217 5.74 -15.13 7.53
N ALA A 218 4.87 -14.14 7.80
CA ALA A 218 4.15 -14.04 9.07
C ALA A 218 3.21 -15.23 9.31
N ASN A 219 3.19 -15.70 10.56
CA ASN A 219 2.48 -16.90 11.02
C ASN A 219 2.78 -18.18 10.21
N GLY A 220 3.96 -18.25 9.57
CA GLY A 220 4.39 -19.40 8.77
C GLY A 220 3.77 -19.46 7.37
N THR A 221 3.16 -18.36 6.92
CA THR A 221 2.65 -18.18 5.55
C THR A 221 3.67 -17.47 4.66
N GLU A 222 3.43 -17.40 3.36
CA GLU A 222 4.19 -16.55 2.42
C GLU A 222 3.77 -15.06 2.47
N HIS A 223 3.02 -14.62 3.48
CA HIS A 223 2.54 -13.23 3.59
C HIS A 223 3.46 -12.37 4.46
N ASP A 224 4.11 -11.39 3.84
CA ASP A 224 4.95 -10.41 4.52
C ASP A 224 4.14 -9.24 5.11
N VAL A 225 4.39 -8.97 6.39
CA VAL A 225 3.86 -7.80 7.10
C VAL A 225 4.89 -6.66 6.98
N PRO A 226 4.59 -5.57 6.26
CA PRO A 226 5.54 -4.49 6.04
C PRO A 226 5.71 -3.61 7.29
N PRO A 227 6.93 -3.14 7.60
CA PRO A 227 7.16 -2.21 8.71
C PRO A 227 6.41 -0.89 8.48
N LYS A 228 5.99 -0.26 9.57
CA LYS A 228 5.20 0.99 9.58
C LYS A 228 5.87 2.13 8.82
N THR A 229 7.19 2.13 8.77
CA THR A 229 7.99 3.10 7.98
C THR A 229 7.65 3.11 6.49
N LEU A 230 7.14 2.00 5.93
CA LEU A 230 6.70 1.91 4.53
C LEU A 230 5.25 2.34 4.30
N CYS A 231 4.42 2.54 5.33
CA CYS A 231 3.01 2.90 5.15
C CYS A 231 2.83 4.15 4.27
N THR A 232 3.64 5.18 4.50
CA THR A 232 3.59 6.46 3.75
C THR A 232 4.12 6.37 2.31
N THR A 233 4.69 5.24 1.89
CA THR A 233 5.01 4.97 0.47
C THR A 233 3.74 4.92 -0.38
N CYS A 234 2.67 4.30 0.14
CA CYS A 234 1.39 4.13 -0.56
C CYS A 234 0.27 5.00 0.03
N HIS A 235 0.25 5.21 1.35
CA HIS A 235 -0.75 6.02 2.04
C HIS A 235 -0.32 7.49 2.09
N ARG A 236 -0.32 8.13 0.92
CA ARG A 236 0.23 9.48 0.69
C ARG A 236 -0.82 10.57 0.96
N THR A 237 -0.44 11.85 0.83
CA THR A 237 -1.29 13.01 1.18
C THR A 237 -2.58 13.11 0.37
N GLN A 238 -2.58 12.65 -0.89
CA GLN A 238 -3.80 12.50 -1.68
C GLN A 238 -4.25 11.04 -1.68
N TRP A 239 -5.54 10.84 -1.36
CA TRP A 239 -6.24 9.56 -1.40
C TRP A 239 -5.61 8.54 -0.44
N ARG A 240 -5.45 8.96 0.82
CA ARG A 240 -4.70 8.23 1.85
C ARG A 240 -5.33 6.88 2.22
N ILE A 241 -6.65 6.73 2.11
CA ILE A 241 -7.35 5.46 2.30
C ILE A 241 -7.49 4.73 0.96
N LEU A 242 -6.73 3.65 0.80
CA LEU A 242 -6.65 2.91 -0.45
C LEU A 242 -7.80 1.90 -0.55
N GLY A 243 -8.68 2.10 -1.53
CA GLY A 243 -9.87 1.25 -1.75
C GLY A 243 -11.18 1.80 -1.16
N PHE A 244 -11.20 3.02 -0.61
CA PHE A 244 -12.42 3.67 -0.14
C PHE A 244 -12.55 5.06 -0.81
N SER A 245 -13.24 5.10 -1.96
CA SER A 245 -13.47 6.29 -2.78
C SER A 245 -14.68 6.07 -3.69
N ALA A 246 -15.22 7.12 -4.30
CA ALA A 246 -16.42 7.04 -5.15
C ALA A 246 -16.35 5.92 -6.21
N LEU A 247 -15.25 5.85 -6.96
CA LEU A 247 -15.03 4.84 -8.00
C LEU A 247 -14.88 3.43 -7.42
N GLN A 248 -14.12 3.29 -6.33
CA GLN A 248 -13.91 1.99 -5.67
C GLN A 248 -15.18 1.46 -5.01
N LEU A 249 -16.13 2.33 -4.65
CA LEU A 249 -17.42 1.99 -4.04
C LEU A 249 -18.60 1.94 -5.04
N THR A 250 -18.35 2.09 -6.35
CA THR A 250 -19.39 2.00 -7.39
C THR A 250 -19.61 0.54 -7.83
N HIS A 251 -20.30 -0.24 -7.00
CA HIS A 251 -20.56 -1.68 -7.23
C HIS A 251 -21.78 -2.18 -6.45
N ASN A 252 -22.16 -3.43 -6.74
CA ASN A 252 -23.17 -4.20 -5.99
C ASN A 252 -22.55 -5.36 -5.17
N LEU A 253 -21.24 -5.30 -4.86
CA LEU A 253 -20.58 -6.20 -3.91
C LEU A 253 -21.10 -5.98 -2.46
N PRO A 254 -20.89 -6.94 -1.53
CA PRO A 254 -21.30 -6.81 -0.14
C PRO A 254 -20.67 -5.64 0.62
N GLY A 255 -21.34 -5.20 1.69
CA GLY A 255 -20.91 -4.09 2.53
C GLY A 255 -21.30 -2.72 1.98
N GLU A 256 -20.58 -1.68 2.40
CA GLU A 256 -20.84 -0.31 1.95
C GLU A 256 -20.55 -0.11 0.47
N THR A 257 -21.37 0.75 -0.13
CA THR A 257 -21.34 1.16 -1.53
C THR A 257 -21.52 2.68 -1.59
N ILE A 258 -21.24 3.32 -2.73
CA ILE A 258 -21.59 4.73 -2.90
C ILE A 258 -23.10 4.97 -2.84
N ALA A 259 -23.92 3.94 -3.13
CA ALA A 259 -25.37 3.97 -2.98
C ALA A 259 -25.80 3.99 -1.50
N SER A 260 -25.37 3.03 -0.67
CA SER A 260 -25.73 2.99 0.76
C SER A 260 -25.27 4.25 1.50
N LEU A 261 -24.03 4.70 1.28
CA LEU A 261 -23.53 5.95 1.86
C LEU A 261 -24.28 7.19 1.38
N SER A 262 -24.83 7.18 0.16
CA SER A 262 -25.70 8.25 -0.35
C SER A 262 -27.09 8.22 0.28
N ASP A 263 -27.71 7.05 0.36
CA ASP A 263 -29.07 6.86 0.89
C ASP A 263 -29.15 7.08 2.41
N GLU A 264 -28.08 6.74 3.15
CA GLU A 264 -27.93 7.07 4.57
C GLU A 264 -27.50 8.53 4.82
N GLY A 265 -27.21 9.31 3.77
CA GLY A 265 -26.82 10.71 3.88
C GLY A 265 -25.43 10.94 4.48
N LEU A 266 -24.52 9.97 4.38
CA LEU A 266 -23.16 10.03 4.91
C LEU A 266 -22.18 10.82 4.02
N LEU A 267 -22.60 11.22 2.81
CA LEU A 267 -21.80 12.02 1.86
C LEU A 267 -22.32 13.46 1.77
N THR A 268 -21.45 14.47 1.73
CA THR A 268 -21.86 15.89 1.52
C THR A 268 -22.50 16.11 0.15
N VAL A 269 -22.04 15.37 -0.86
CA VAL A 269 -22.65 15.27 -2.19
C VAL A 269 -23.01 13.79 -2.43
N PRO A 270 -24.30 13.40 -2.32
CA PRO A 270 -24.76 12.07 -2.67
C PRO A 270 -24.60 11.76 -4.16
N ASN A 271 -24.27 10.51 -4.49
CA ASN A 271 -24.20 10.00 -5.86
C ASN A 271 -24.53 8.50 -5.91
N PRO A 272 -25.82 8.10 -5.80
CA PRO A 272 -26.20 6.69 -5.71
C PRO A 272 -25.98 5.89 -6.99
N ASP A 273 -25.99 6.55 -8.16
CA ASP A 273 -25.67 5.92 -9.45
C ASP A 273 -24.15 5.67 -9.65
N GLY A 274 -23.31 6.36 -8.88
CA GLY A 274 -21.88 6.15 -8.81
C GLY A 274 -21.05 6.76 -9.95
N ILE A 275 -19.85 6.21 -10.16
CA ILE A 275 -18.88 6.62 -11.19
C ILE A 275 -18.81 5.57 -12.30
N VAL A 276 -19.20 5.96 -13.52
CA VAL A 276 -19.09 5.10 -14.72
C VAL A 276 -17.63 5.03 -15.17
N VAL A 277 -17.05 3.82 -15.15
CA VAL A 277 -15.73 3.56 -15.75
C VAL A 277 -15.89 3.42 -17.28
N PRO A 278 -15.12 4.12 -18.11
CA PRO A 278 -15.28 4.07 -19.56
C PRO A 278 -14.78 2.75 -20.17
N GLY A 279 -15.36 2.37 -21.30
CA GLY A 279 -15.03 1.16 -22.06
C GLY A 279 -16.00 0.00 -21.83
N ASP A 280 -15.71 -1.13 -22.46
CA ASP A 280 -16.43 -2.40 -22.26
C ASP A 280 -15.95 -3.12 -20.99
N GLU A 281 -16.55 -4.27 -20.65
CA GLU A 281 -16.23 -5.03 -19.43
C GLU A 281 -14.73 -5.39 -19.32
N ALA A 282 -14.09 -5.78 -20.44
CA ALA A 282 -12.66 -6.09 -20.48
C ALA A 282 -11.80 -4.85 -20.25
N THR A 283 -12.16 -3.71 -20.86
CA THR A 283 -11.48 -2.42 -20.65
C THR A 283 -11.66 -1.91 -19.23
N GLN A 284 -12.86 -1.98 -18.67
CA GLN A 284 -13.15 -1.59 -17.28
C GLN A 284 -12.39 -2.47 -16.29
N ALA A 285 -12.23 -3.77 -16.55
CA ALA A 285 -11.42 -4.66 -15.74
C ALA A 285 -9.92 -4.29 -15.77
N ALA A 286 -9.35 -4.07 -16.96
CA ALA A 286 -7.93 -3.73 -17.10
C ALA A 286 -7.59 -2.33 -16.53
N LEU A 287 -8.39 -1.30 -16.85
CA LEU A 287 -8.22 0.06 -16.32
C LEU A 287 -8.47 0.11 -14.81
N GLY A 288 -9.48 -0.60 -14.33
CA GLY A 288 -9.81 -0.70 -12.91
C GLY A 288 -8.73 -1.40 -12.10
N TYR A 289 -8.20 -2.53 -12.60
CA TYR A 289 -7.05 -3.20 -12.01
C TYR A 289 -5.86 -2.25 -11.89
N MET A 290 -5.52 -1.52 -12.95
CA MET A 290 -4.41 -0.54 -12.93
C MET A 290 -4.66 0.62 -11.96
N HIS A 291 -5.89 1.14 -11.85
CA HIS A 291 -6.27 2.13 -10.82
C HIS A 291 -6.04 1.57 -9.40
N GLY A 292 -6.53 0.36 -9.11
CA GLY A 292 -6.44 -0.27 -7.79
C GLY A 292 -5.03 -0.69 -7.38
N ASN A 293 -4.21 -1.15 -8.33
CA ASN A 293 -2.93 -1.81 -8.07
C ASN A 293 -1.71 -0.93 -8.36
N CYS A 294 -1.78 -0.06 -9.38
CA CYS A 294 -0.67 0.78 -9.81
C CYS A 294 -0.91 2.26 -9.52
N GLY A 295 -2.16 2.71 -9.64
CA GLY A 295 -2.57 4.11 -9.53
C GLY A 295 -2.20 4.77 -8.20
N ASN A 296 -2.07 4.01 -7.11
CA ASN A 296 -1.65 4.51 -5.79
C ASN A 296 -0.21 5.07 -5.76
N CYS A 297 0.60 4.73 -6.76
CA CYS A 297 1.93 5.30 -6.99
C CYS A 297 2.00 6.11 -8.31
N HIS A 298 1.21 5.70 -9.30
CA HIS A 298 1.16 6.26 -10.66
C HIS A 298 0.01 7.26 -10.82
N TYR A 299 0.26 8.53 -10.46
CA TYR A 299 -0.66 9.67 -10.66
C TYR A 299 0.09 11.01 -10.60
N ALA A 300 -0.56 12.11 -10.95
CA ALA A 300 0.07 13.43 -11.12
C ALA A 300 0.82 13.98 -9.89
N ALA A 301 0.34 13.73 -8.67
CA ALA A 301 1.03 14.05 -7.42
C ALA A 301 1.60 12.78 -6.72
N GLY A 302 1.84 11.74 -7.51
CA GLY A 302 2.39 10.44 -7.12
C GLY A 302 3.90 10.47 -6.96
N ILE A 303 4.58 9.40 -7.41
CA ILE A 303 6.03 9.31 -7.27
C ILE A 303 6.70 10.39 -8.17
N PRO A 304 7.57 11.26 -7.62
CA PRO A 304 8.21 12.31 -8.42
C PRO A 304 8.96 11.76 -9.64
N ASN A 305 8.88 12.50 -10.74
CA ASN A 305 9.46 12.15 -12.05
C ASN A 305 8.86 10.92 -12.75
N ILE A 306 7.77 10.32 -12.22
CA ILE A 306 6.96 9.33 -12.93
C ILE A 306 5.89 10.06 -13.74
N SER A 307 6.03 10.10 -15.07
CA SER A 307 5.05 10.70 -15.99
C SER A 307 4.08 9.68 -16.61
N MET A 308 3.91 8.51 -15.97
CA MET A 308 2.91 7.51 -16.32
C MET A 308 1.89 7.45 -15.17
N HIS A 309 0.67 7.87 -15.44
CA HIS A 309 -0.43 7.92 -14.49
C HIS A 309 -1.46 6.85 -14.85
N LEU A 310 -2.00 6.17 -13.84
CA LEU A 310 -2.84 4.98 -14.00
C LEU A 310 -4.12 5.06 -13.15
N ARG A 311 -4.48 6.24 -12.62
CA ARG A 311 -5.74 6.46 -11.91
C ARG A 311 -6.83 6.89 -12.88
N LEU A 312 -7.93 6.13 -12.86
CA LEU A 312 -9.23 6.62 -13.33
C LEU A 312 -9.72 7.76 -12.41
N LEU A 313 -10.31 8.81 -13.02
CA LEU A 313 -10.96 9.93 -12.36
C LEU A 313 -12.44 10.01 -12.75
N SER A 314 -13.27 10.57 -11.87
CA SER A 314 -14.73 10.76 -12.02
C SER A 314 -15.17 11.49 -13.30
N THR A 315 -14.27 12.28 -13.88
CA THR A 315 -14.52 13.09 -15.09
C THR A 315 -14.13 12.39 -16.41
N MET A 316 -13.48 11.22 -16.35
CA MET A 316 -13.00 10.48 -17.53
C MET A 316 -14.13 9.66 -18.16
N THR A 317 -14.75 10.20 -19.21
CA THR A 317 -15.96 9.63 -19.83
C THR A 317 -15.71 8.83 -21.11
N SER A 318 -14.48 8.81 -21.64
CA SER A 318 -14.05 7.87 -22.69
C SER A 318 -12.67 7.28 -22.38
N VAL A 319 -12.36 6.12 -22.98
CA VAL A 319 -11.11 5.38 -22.74
C VAL A 319 -9.90 6.26 -23.10
N GLU A 320 -9.99 6.97 -24.22
CA GLU A 320 -8.98 7.87 -24.78
C GLU A 320 -8.73 9.10 -23.90
N THR A 321 -9.70 9.49 -23.07
CA THR A 321 -9.56 10.59 -22.09
C THR A 321 -8.96 10.15 -20.76
N THR A 322 -8.71 8.85 -20.54
CA THR A 322 -8.14 8.38 -19.28
C THR A 322 -6.67 8.75 -19.14
N GLU A 323 -6.21 9.00 -17.90
CA GLU A 323 -4.79 9.23 -17.62
C GLU A 323 -3.92 8.05 -18.10
N THR A 324 -4.41 6.82 -17.94
CA THR A 324 -3.78 5.61 -18.49
C THR A 324 -3.56 5.70 -20.00
N TYR A 325 -4.58 6.09 -20.77
CA TYR A 325 -4.44 6.19 -22.22
C TYR A 325 -3.51 7.33 -22.60
N VAL A 326 -3.77 8.54 -22.10
CA VAL A 326 -3.01 9.77 -22.44
C VAL A 326 -1.53 9.68 -22.04
N THR A 327 -1.20 8.98 -20.95
CA THR A 327 0.18 8.95 -20.41
C THR A 327 0.91 7.62 -20.58
N ALA A 328 0.25 6.53 -21.02
CA ALA A 328 0.89 5.23 -21.20
C ALA A 328 0.71 4.60 -22.60
N VAL A 329 -0.43 4.81 -23.27
CA VAL A 329 -0.66 4.22 -24.60
C VAL A 329 0.11 5.00 -25.66
N ASN A 330 0.93 4.27 -26.43
CA ASN A 330 1.84 4.83 -27.43
C ASN A 330 2.77 5.92 -26.85
N GLN A 331 3.28 5.70 -25.62
CA GLN A 331 4.22 6.59 -24.93
C GLN A 331 5.51 5.84 -24.55
N PRO A 332 6.71 6.38 -24.84
CA PRO A 332 7.97 5.67 -24.65
C PRO A 332 8.30 5.38 -23.19
N THR A 333 8.86 4.20 -22.96
CA THR A 333 9.34 3.78 -21.63
C THR A 333 10.65 4.48 -21.30
N THR A 334 10.64 5.30 -20.24
CA THR A 334 11.80 6.13 -19.85
C THR A 334 12.64 5.56 -18.71
N MET A 335 12.08 4.68 -17.86
CA MET A 335 12.74 4.18 -16.64
C MET A 335 12.64 2.66 -16.46
N PHE A 336 12.72 1.90 -17.56
CA PHE A 336 12.84 0.43 -17.56
C PHE A 336 13.56 -0.04 -18.84
N PRO A 337 14.55 -0.95 -18.77
CA PRO A 337 15.43 -1.27 -19.90
C PRO A 337 14.80 -2.31 -20.87
N CYS A 338 13.73 -1.94 -21.56
CA CYS A 338 13.02 -2.80 -22.51
C CYS A 338 13.41 -2.62 -23.99
N ASN A 339 14.61 -2.11 -24.28
CA ASN A 339 15.15 -1.95 -25.65
C ASN A 339 14.28 -1.13 -26.63
N GLY A 340 13.66 -0.04 -26.13
CA GLY A 340 12.88 0.88 -26.98
C GLY A 340 11.40 0.51 -27.11
N CYS A 341 10.83 -0.09 -26.06
CA CYS A 341 9.40 -0.40 -25.98
C CYS A 341 8.58 0.76 -25.40
N ASP A 342 7.29 0.83 -25.74
CA ASP A 342 6.35 1.77 -25.12
C ASP A 342 5.81 1.23 -23.78
N ARG A 343 5.25 2.13 -22.98
CA ARG A 343 4.69 1.79 -21.65
C ARG A 343 3.53 0.82 -21.83
N ILE A 344 2.64 1.18 -22.76
CA ILE A 344 1.63 0.32 -23.39
C ILE A 344 1.74 0.53 -24.91
N GLU A 345 2.16 -0.52 -25.61
CA GLU A 345 2.19 -0.62 -27.07
C GLU A 345 0.82 -1.16 -27.55
N PRO A 346 -0.03 -0.36 -28.23
CA PRO A 346 -1.38 -0.78 -28.58
C PRO A 346 -1.36 -1.94 -29.60
N GLY A 347 -2.12 -3.00 -29.32
CA GLY A 347 -2.16 -4.22 -30.13
C GLY A 347 -0.97 -5.17 -29.93
N ASN A 348 0.01 -4.84 -29.08
CA ASN A 348 1.19 -5.69 -28.84
C ASN A 348 1.68 -5.65 -27.38
N ALA A 349 1.00 -6.42 -26.53
CA ALA A 349 1.33 -6.60 -25.12
C ALA A 349 2.77 -7.06 -24.85
N ALA A 350 3.39 -7.82 -25.76
CA ALA A 350 4.78 -8.27 -25.62
C ALA A 350 5.80 -7.12 -25.69
N ALA A 351 5.46 -6.04 -26.41
CA ALA A 351 6.23 -4.80 -26.48
C ALA A 351 5.75 -3.73 -25.48
N SER A 352 4.96 -4.09 -24.47
CA SER A 352 4.49 -3.16 -23.43
C SER A 352 5.28 -3.33 -22.12
N ALA A 353 5.93 -2.27 -21.64
CA ALA A 353 6.66 -2.32 -20.37
C ALA A 353 5.78 -2.67 -19.16
N VAL A 354 4.49 -2.30 -19.17
CA VAL A 354 3.54 -2.67 -18.10
C VAL A 354 3.49 -4.20 -17.92
N ILE A 355 3.30 -4.96 -19.00
CA ILE A 355 3.24 -6.43 -18.95
C ILE A 355 4.59 -7.03 -18.55
N GLN A 356 5.68 -6.53 -19.14
CA GLN A 356 7.04 -6.99 -18.83
C GLN A 356 7.41 -6.78 -17.35
N ARG A 357 6.82 -5.78 -16.67
CA ARG A 357 7.08 -5.50 -15.25
C ARG A 357 6.12 -6.17 -14.28
N MET A 358 4.85 -6.37 -14.66
CA MET A 358 3.88 -7.12 -13.84
C MET A 358 4.32 -8.58 -13.64
N GLY A 359 4.88 -9.21 -14.69
CA GLY A 359 5.38 -10.58 -14.67
C GLY A 359 6.82 -10.78 -14.13
N VAL A 360 7.46 -9.74 -13.60
CA VAL A 360 8.82 -9.82 -13.01
C VAL A 360 8.72 -9.71 -11.49
N ARG A 361 9.54 -10.51 -10.79
CA ARG A 361 9.76 -10.40 -9.34
C ARG A 361 11.26 -10.18 -9.07
N GLY A 362 11.56 -9.42 -8.02
CA GLY A 362 12.89 -8.86 -7.78
C GLY A 362 13.19 -7.60 -8.62
N ALA A 363 14.37 -7.54 -9.23
CA ALA A 363 14.89 -6.30 -9.84
C ALA A 363 14.00 -5.78 -11.00
N GLY A 364 13.34 -4.65 -10.77
CA GLY A 364 12.46 -3.99 -11.75
C GLY A 364 10.98 -4.39 -11.67
N GLN A 365 10.57 -5.20 -10.68
CA GLN A 365 9.18 -5.63 -10.48
C GLN A 365 8.16 -4.48 -10.39
N MET A 366 6.89 -4.80 -10.62
CA MET A 366 5.72 -3.97 -10.29
C MET A 366 4.58 -4.85 -9.72
N PRO A 367 3.97 -4.49 -8.57
CA PRO A 367 4.35 -3.36 -7.70
C PRO A 367 5.73 -3.56 -7.05
N PRO A 368 6.40 -2.50 -6.56
CA PRO A 368 7.79 -2.59 -6.12
C PRO A 368 7.97 -3.27 -4.75
N ILE A 369 6.91 -3.31 -3.92
CA ILE A 369 6.89 -3.79 -2.54
C ILE A 369 5.58 -4.56 -2.26
N ALA A 370 5.58 -5.39 -1.21
CA ALA A 370 4.42 -6.10 -0.68
C ALA A 370 3.70 -7.06 -1.68
N THR A 371 4.45 -7.56 -2.67
CA THR A 371 4.05 -8.72 -3.49
C THR A 371 5.26 -9.56 -3.88
N GLU A 372 5.24 -10.86 -3.62
CA GLU A 372 6.22 -11.86 -4.06
C GLU A 372 5.72 -12.69 -5.25
N LEU A 373 4.41 -12.83 -5.44
CA LEU A 373 3.80 -13.70 -6.46
C LEU A 373 3.18 -12.90 -7.60
N VAL A 374 3.21 -13.47 -8.81
CA VAL A 374 2.63 -12.85 -10.02
C VAL A 374 1.11 -13.05 -10.03
N ASP A 375 0.36 -11.97 -10.22
CA ASP A 375 -1.07 -12.03 -10.52
C ASP A 375 -1.25 -12.44 -12.00
N ASP A 376 -1.05 -13.72 -12.29
CA ASP A 376 -1.20 -14.28 -13.64
C ASP A 376 -2.60 -14.00 -14.27
N PRO A 377 -3.72 -14.05 -13.50
CA PRO A 377 -5.02 -13.59 -13.99
C PRO A 377 -5.02 -12.13 -14.46
N ALA A 378 -4.47 -11.20 -13.69
CA ALA A 378 -4.40 -9.79 -14.07
C ALA A 378 -3.40 -9.52 -15.21
N VAL A 379 -2.24 -10.19 -15.22
CA VAL A 379 -1.30 -10.17 -16.36
C VAL A 379 -2.01 -10.61 -17.63
N THR A 380 -2.82 -11.67 -17.56
CA THR A 380 -3.62 -12.17 -18.69
C THR A 380 -4.70 -11.16 -19.11
N ALA A 381 -5.44 -10.58 -18.16
CA ALA A 381 -6.50 -9.61 -18.44
C ALA A 381 -5.95 -8.33 -19.10
N VAL A 382 -4.89 -7.74 -18.55
CA VAL A 382 -4.25 -6.54 -19.11
C VAL A 382 -3.56 -6.86 -20.44
N THR A 383 -2.96 -8.05 -20.61
CA THR A 383 -2.41 -8.52 -21.90
C THR A 383 -3.50 -8.57 -22.98
N ASN A 384 -4.65 -9.16 -22.68
CA ASN A 384 -5.76 -9.27 -23.62
C ASN A 384 -6.34 -7.91 -23.99
N TRP A 385 -6.50 -7.01 -23.01
CA TRP A 385 -6.94 -5.64 -23.27
C TRP A 385 -5.95 -4.87 -24.14
N ILE A 386 -4.64 -4.90 -23.85
CA ILE A 386 -3.61 -4.22 -24.67
C ILE A 386 -3.62 -4.76 -26.10
N ASN A 387 -3.72 -6.08 -26.29
CA ASN A 387 -3.82 -6.71 -27.61
C ASN A 387 -5.14 -6.40 -28.35
N SER A 388 -6.16 -5.86 -27.67
CA SER A 388 -7.42 -5.41 -28.27
C SER A 388 -7.39 -3.93 -28.69
N LEU A 389 -6.42 -3.14 -28.22
CA LEU A 389 -6.25 -1.75 -28.63
C LEU A 389 -5.88 -1.66 -30.13
N PRO A 390 -6.36 -0.65 -30.87
CA PRO A 390 -5.97 -0.47 -32.28
C PRO A 390 -4.47 -0.19 -32.42
N ALA A 391 -3.75 -1.13 -33.04
CA ALA A 391 -2.38 -0.89 -33.51
C ALA A 391 -2.34 0.25 -34.54
N GLN A 392 -1.22 0.99 -34.59
CA GLN A 392 -1.00 2.14 -35.49
C GLN A 392 -0.12 1.80 -36.71
#